data_AF-A0A970BNJ3-F1
#
_entry.id   AF-A0A970BNJ3-F1
#
_cell.length_a   1.000
_cell.length_b   1.000
_cell.length_c   1.000
_cell.angle_alpha   90.00
_cell.angle_beta   90.00
_cell.angle_gamma   90.00
#
_symmetry.space_group_name_H-M   'P 1'
#
loop_
_entity.id
_entity.type
_entity.pdbx_description
1 polymer ?
#
loop_
_entity_poly.entity_id
_entity_poly.type
_entity_poly.pdbx_seq_one_letter_code
_entity_poly.pdbx_strand_id
1 'polypeptide(L)'
;MPSDGTVGIFNGEIGIVHALDEQSDELTVLFEDNRLIRYDAQTQDDLTLAYAITVHKSQGSEYPAVVLALPPGAPGLLNRSILYTAVTRARQHLFLITSKPVLAGTIRRVESRSRQTILTDLLILREQGSAEELPLLTLAAEAEKEAVNTSNNS
;
A
#
# COMPACT_ATOMS: atom_id res chain seq x y z
N MET A 1 -33.39 -4.68 -7.07
CA MET A 1 -32.53 -5.50 -6.19
C MET A 1 -31.11 -5.04 -6.43
N PRO A 2 -30.34 -4.62 -5.41
CA PRO A 2 -28.93 -4.31 -5.63
C PRO A 2 -28.20 -5.61 -5.99
N SER A 3 -27.37 -5.54 -7.02
CA SER A 3 -26.53 -6.62 -7.54
C SER A 3 -25.51 -7.04 -6.49
N ASP A 4 -25.70 -8.23 -5.91
CA ASP A 4 -24.86 -8.89 -4.90
C ASP A 4 -23.46 -9.29 -5.43
N GLY A 5 -23.00 -8.66 -6.52
CA GLY A 5 -21.89 -9.13 -7.37
C GLY A 5 -20.50 -8.73 -6.89
N THR A 6 -20.36 -7.70 -6.06
CA THR A 6 -19.03 -7.22 -5.58
C THR A 6 -18.66 -7.71 -4.19
N VAL A 7 -19.52 -8.54 -3.56
CA VAL A 7 -19.26 -9.07 -2.22
C VAL A 7 -18.03 -9.99 -2.24
N GLY A 8 -16.97 -9.54 -1.57
CA GLY A 8 -15.73 -10.30 -1.41
C GLY A 8 -14.57 -9.89 -2.31
N ILE A 9 -14.69 -8.80 -3.07
CA ILE A 9 -13.55 -8.23 -3.81
C ILE A 9 -12.81 -7.25 -2.90
N PHE A 10 -11.49 -7.42 -2.83
CA PHE A 10 -10.64 -6.54 -2.03
C PHE A 10 -9.89 -5.53 -2.90
N ASN A 11 -9.62 -4.36 -2.33
CA ASN A 11 -8.85 -3.32 -3.00
C ASN A 11 -7.45 -3.83 -3.38
N GLY A 12 -7.19 -3.92 -4.68
CA GLY A 12 -5.92 -4.37 -5.23
C GLY A 12 -5.91 -5.81 -5.77
N GLU A 13 -7.05 -6.51 -5.74
CA GLU A 13 -7.18 -7.75 -6.53
C GLU A 13 -7.07 -7.46 -8.03
N ILE A 14 -6.36 -8.35 -8.73
CA ILE A 14 -6.12 -8.23 -10.17
C ILE A 14 -6.97 -9.29 -10.85
N GLY A 15 -7.66 -8.88 -11.92
CA GLY A 15 -8.43 -9.76 -12.76
C GLY A 15 -8.18 -9.49 -14.24
N ILE A 16 -8.63 -10.41 -15.08
CA ILE A 16 -8.55 -10.33 -16.53
C ILE A 16 -9.97 -10.10 -17.05
N VAL A 17 -10.14 -9.15 -17.96
CA VAL A 17 -11.41 -8.97 -18.67
C VAL A 17 -11.70 -10.23 -19.48
N HIS A 18 -12.79 -10.91 -19.13
CA HIS A 18 -13.22 -12.16 -19.74
C HIS A 18 -14.22 -11.95 -20.87
N ALA A 19 -15.16 -11.02 -20.68
CA ALA A 19 -16.20 -10.71 -21.66
C ALA A 19 -16.65 -9.25 -21.55
N LEU A 20 -17.15 -8.72 -22.67
CA LEU A 20 -17.79 -7.42 -22.78
C LEU A 20 -19.13 -7.60 -23.48
N ASP A 21 -20.20 -7.12 -22.87
CA ASP A 21 -21.53 -7.02 -23.48
C ASP A 21 -21.79 -5.57 -23.89
N GLU A 22 -21.64 -5.28 -25.19
CA GLU A 22 -21.82 -3.93 -25.73
C GLU A 22 -23.28 -3.46 -25.69
N GLN A 23 -24.26 -4.37 -25.62
CA GLN A 23 -25.68 -4.00 -25.63
C GLN A 23 -26.12 -3.49 -24.26
N SER A 24 -25.62 -4.12 -23.20
CA SER A 24 -25.95 -3.77 -21.81
C SER A 24 -24.87 -2.96 -21.10
N ASP A 25 -23.74 -2.69 -21.78
CA ASP A 25 -22.57 -2.00 -21.24
C ASP A 25 -22.03 -2.66 -19.96
N GLU A 26 -21.90 -3.99 -20.01
CA GLU A 26 -21.47 -4.81 -18.88
C GLU A 26 -20.14 -5.53 -19.15
N LEU A 27 -19.22 -5.40 -18.20
CA LEU A 27 -17.91 -6.00 -18.22
C LEU A 27 -17.88 -7.22 -17.30
N THR A 28 -17.30 -8.33 -17.74
CA THR A 28 -17.06 -9.49 -16.89
C THR A 28 -15.57 -9.65 -16.64
N VAL A 29 -15.16 -9.70 -15.38
CA VAL A 29 -13.77 -9.85 -14.95
C VAL A 29 -13.58 -11.21 -14.28
N LEU A 30 -12.56 -11.94 -14.71
CA LEU A 30 -12.10 -13.21 -14.12
C LEU A 30 -10.93 -12.93 -13.16
N PHE A 31 -11.12 -13.27 -11.88
CA PHE A 31 -10.09 -13.14 -10.84
C PHE A 31 -9.26 -14.42 -10.66
N GLU A 32 -8.12 -14.31 -9.97
CA GLU A 32 -7.18 -15.43 -9.76
C GLU A 32 -7.80 -16.65 -9.06
N ASP A 33 -8.83 -16.46 -8.25
CA ASP A 33 -9.56 -17.53 -7.58
C ASP A 33 -10.73 -18.09 -8.41
N ASN A 34 -10.70 -17.84 -9.73
CA ASN A 34 -11.69 -18.26 -10.72
C ASN A 34 -13.10 -17.68 -10.54
N ARG A 35 -13.26 -16.62 -9.73
CA ARG A 35 -14.52 -15.88 -9.67
C ARG A 35 -14.72 -15.04 -10.92
N LEU A 36 -15.93 -15.10 -11.48
CA LEU A 36 -16.40 -14.22 -12.54
C LEU A 36 -17.33 -13.17 -11.94
N ILE A 37 -16.92 -11.92 -11.98
CA ILE A 37 -17.71 -10.80 -11.47
C ILE A 37 -18.14 -9.93 -12.64
N ARG A 38 -19.42 -9.54 -12.62
CA ARG A 38 -19.99 -8.63 -13.59
C ARG A 38 -20.03 -7.21 -13.03
N TYR A 39 -19.53 -6.26 -13.81
CA TYR A 39 -19.54 -4.84 -13.54
C TYR A 39 -20.45 -4.16 -14.55
N ASP A 40 -21.48 -3.49 -14.03
CA ASP A 40 -22.32 -2.59 -14.82
C ASP A 40 -21.61 -1.25 -15.06
N ALA A 41 -22.18 -0.42 -15.93
CA ALA A 41 -21.62 0.88 -16.27
C ALA A 41 -21.35 1.80 -15.06
N GLN A 42 -22.03 1.61 -13.91
CA GLN A 42 -21.82 2.43 -12.72
C GLN A 42 -20.66 1.92 -11.84
N THR A 43 -20.42 0.60 -11.85
CA THR A 43 -19.39 -0.05 -11.04
C THR A 43 -18.07 -0.24 -11.80
N GLN A 44 -18.07 -0.05 -13.12
CA GLN A 44 -16.84 -0.08 -13.93
C GLN A 44 -15.81 0.99 -13.52
N ASP A 45 -16.24 2.12 -12.95
CA ASP A 45 -15.33 3.17 -12.45
C ASP A 45 -14.44 2.72 -11.29
N ASP A 46 -14.80 1.63 -10.59
CA ASP A 46 -13.98 1.02 -9.54
C ASP A 46 -12.79 0.22 -10.11
N LEU A 47 -12.77 -0.03 -11.43
CA LEU A 47 -11.71 -0.76 -12.10
C LEU A 47 -10.61 0.18 -12.60
N THR A 48 -9.37 -0.23 -12.39
CA THR A 48 -8.20 0.47 -12.94
C THR A 48 -7.38 -0.51 -13.77
N LEU A 49 -6.92 -0.07 -14.95
CA LEU A 49 -6.06 -0.88 -15.81
C LEU A 49 -4.77 -1.27 -15.07
N ALA A 50 -4.50 -2.58 -15.02
CA ALA A 50 -3.38 -3.16 -14.28
C ALA A 50 -2.16 -3.54 -15.15
N TYR A 51 -2.01 -2.94 -16.35
CA TYR A 51 -0.85 -3.22 -17.23
C TYR A 51 0.50 -2.91 -16.57
N ALA A 52 0.52 -1.90 -15.71
CA ALA A 52 1.64 -1.56 -14.86
C ALA A 52 1.11 -1.19 -13.48
N ILE A 53 1.63 -1.84 -12.45
CA ILE A 53 1.27 -1.58 -11.06
C ILE A 53 2.46 -1.01 -10.30
N THR A 54 2.18 -0.21 -9.28
CA THR A 54 3.23 0.25 -8.37
C THR A 54 3.71 -0.90 -7.49
N VAL A 55 4.96 -0.82 -7.02
CA VAL A 55 5.51 -1.80 -6.07
C VAL A 55 4.63 -1.93 -4.82
N HIS A 56 4.05 -0.84 -4.34
CA HIS A 56 3.12 -0.84 -3.21
C HIS A 56 1.84 -1.64 -3.49
N LYS A 57 1.27 -1.52 -4.69
CA LYS A 57 0.06 -2.26 -5.08
C LYS A 57 0.34 -3.75 -5.32
N SER A 58 1.60 -4.14 -5.51
CA SER A 58 2.01 -5.56 -5.61
C SER A 58 2.27 -6.24 -4.26
N GLN A 59 2.03 -5.56 -3.13
CA GLN A 59 2.37 -6.10 -1.81
C GLN A 59 1.54 -7.36 -1.49
N GLY A 60 2.23 -8.47 -1.23
CA GLY A 60 1.63 -9.77 -0.96
C GLY A 60 1.60 -10.69 -2.18
N SER A 61 1.71 -10.15 -3.38
CA SER A 61 1.74 -10.91 -4.64
C SER A 61 3.17 -11.22 -5.08
N GLU A 62 3.37 -12.29 -5.84
CA GLU A 62 4.65 -12.65 -6.43
C GLU A 62 4.43 -13.17 -7.85
N TYR A 63 5.35 -12.86 -8.75
CA TYR A 63 5.21 -13.16 -10.18
C TYR A 63 6.42 -13.97 -10.68
N PRO A 64 6.23 -14.92 -11.62
CA PRO A 64 7.35 -15.68 -12.21
C PRO A 64 8.43 -14.76 -12.79
N ALA A 65 8.02 -13.74 -13.53
CA ALA A 65 8.88 -12.73 -14.10
C ALA A 65 8.34 -11.31 -13.80
N VAL A 66 9.23 -10.38 -13.47
CA VAL A 66 8.90 -8.97 -13.23
C VAL A 66 9.74 -8.08 -14.13
N VAL A 67 9.10 -7.10 -14.77
CA VAL A 67 9.78 -5.98 -15.43
C VAL A 67 9.65 -4.75 -14.54
N LEU A 68 10.76 -4.31 -13.96
CA LEU A 68 10.83 -3.18 -13.04
C LEU A 68 11.40 -1.96 -13.74
N ALA A 69 10.62 -0.89 -13.88
CA ALA A 69 11.08 0.39 -14.39
C ALA A 69 11.37 1.38 -13.25
N LEU A 70 12.58 1.94 -13.23
CA LEU A 70 12.99 2.97 -12.27
C LEU A 70 13.36 4.27 -13.03
N PRO A 71 12.41 5.20 -13.19
CA PRO A 71 12.65 6.45 -13.90
C PRO A 71 13.47 7.44 -13.05
N PRO A 72 14.22 8.37 -13.68
CA PRO A 72 15.08 9.34 -12.97
C PRO A 72 14.33 10.44 -12.19
N GLY A 73 13.01 10.54 -12.29
CA GLY A 73 12.21 11.67 -11.78
C GLY A 73 11.58 11.50 -10.38
N ALA A 74 11.73 10.35 -9.72
CA ALA A 74 11.07 10.08 -8.44
C ALA A 74 12.06 9.80 -7.28
N PRO A 75 13.12 10.61 -7.07
CA PRO A 75 14.14 10.29 -6.08
C PRO A 75 13.56 10.14 -4.67
N GLY A 76 12.60 10.99 -4.28
CA GLY A 76 11.94 10.93 -2.96
C GLY A 76 11.23 9.60 -2.66
N LEU A 77 10.73 8.93 -3.71
CA LEU A 77 10.06 7.64 -3.62
C LEU A 77 11.06 6.49 -3.76
N LEU A 78 12.08 6.65 -4.60
CA LEU A 78 13.04 5.59 -4.90
C LEU A 78 14.10 5.44 -3.80
N ASN A 79 13.87 4.48 -2.91
CA ASN A 79 14.79 4.11 -1.84
C ASN A 79 15.14 2.61 -1.88
N ARG A 80 16.06 2.19 -1.01
CA ARG A 80 16.52 0.80 -0.93
C ARG A 80 15.41 -0.18 -0.53
N SER A 81 14.46 0.21 0.33
CA SER A 81 13.38 -0.67 0.78
C SER A 81 12.36 -0.97 -0.32
N ILE A 82 12.00 0.02 -1.14
CA ILE A 82 11.15 -0.18 -2.32
C ILE A 82 11.87 -1.04 -3.35
N LEU A 83 13.15 -0.77 -3.62
CA LEU A 83 13.92 -1.60 -4.55
C LEU A 83 13.99 -3.06 -4.09
N TYR A 84 14.28 -3.28 -2.80
CA TYR A 84 14.28 -4.62 -2.22
C TYR A 84 12.92 -5.30 -2.36
N THR A 85 11.84 -4.60 -2.00
CA THR A 85 10.48 -5.13 -2.11
C THR A 85 10.15 -5.50 -3.56
N ALA A 86 10.52 -4.65 -4.53
CA ALA A 86 10.29 -4.91 -5.96
C ALA A 86 11.07 -6.14 -6.45
N VAL A 87 12.32 -6.29 -6.01
CA VAL A 87 13.15 -7.45 -6.32
C VAL A 87 12.52 -8.73 -5.76
N THR A 88 12.02 -8.71 -4.53
CA THR A 88 11.39 -9.89 -3.91
C THR A 88 10.04 -10.27 -4.53
N ARG A 89 9.45 -9.43 -5.40
CA ARG A 89 8.24 -9.82 -6.15
C ARG A 89 8.55 -10.77 -7.31
N ALA A 90 9.79 -10.85 -7.76
CA ALA A 90 10.19 -11.75 -8.84
C ALA A 90 10.59 -13.12 -8.30
N ARG A 91 9.91 -14.19 -8.74
CA ARG A 91 10.22 -15.58 -8.35
C ARG A 91 11.38 -16.18 -9.14
N GLN A 92 11.47 -15.87 -10.44
CA GLN A 92 12.45 -16.49 -11.34
C GLN A 92 13.29 -15.45 -12.08
N HIS A 93 12.64 -14.43 -12.65
CA HIS A 93 13.32 -13.46 -13.51
C HIS A 93 12.97 -12.02 -13.14
N LEU A 94 13.97 -11.15 -13.10
CA LEU A 94 13.81 -9.72 -12.92
C LEU A 94 14.51 -8.98 -14.07
N PHE A 95 13.75 -8.18 -14.81
CA PHE A 95 14.27 -7.27 -15.83
C PHE A 95 14.20 -5.85 -15.31
N LEU A 96 15.37 -5.22 -15.14
CA LEU A 96 15.48 -3.88 -14.58
C LEU A 96 15.72 -2.85 -15.68
N ILE A 97 14.76 -1.92 -15.85
CA ILE A 97 14.84 -0.80 -16.78
C ILE A 97 15.20 0.45 -15.98
N THR A 98 16.49 0.81 -15.97
CA THR A 98 16.99 2.01 -15.28
C THR A 98 18.35 2.45 -15.81
N SER A 99 18.82 3.61 -15.36
CA SER A 99 20.19 4.08 -15.60
C SER A 99 21.09 3.81 -14.39
N LYS A 100 22.39 3.64 -14.61
CA LYS A 100 23.38 3.42 -13.53
C LYS A 100 23.32 4.49 -12.43
N PRO A 101 23.20 5.80 -12.74
CA PRO A 101 23.11 6.84 -11.71
C PRO A 101 21.86 6.71 -10.83
N VAL A 102 20.71 6.40 -11.44
CA VAL A 102 19.44 6.22 -10.72
C VAL A 102 19.54 5.05 -9.77
N LEU A 103 19.98 3.88 -10.28
CA LEU A 103 20.15 2.69 -9.45
C LEU A 103 21.11 2.94 -8.27
N ALA A 104 22.26 3.56 -8.53
CA ALA A 104 23.23 3.87 -7.50
C ALA A 104 22.67 4.86 -6.45
N GLY A 105 21.87 5.83 -6.89
CA GLY A 105 21.15 6.75 -6.01
C GLY A 105 20.12 6.03 -5.13
N THR A 106 19.33 5.14 -5.71
CA THR A 106 18.31 4.34 -5.01
C THR A 106 18.92 3.41 -3.96
N ILE A 107 20.01 2.71 -4.30
CA ILE A 107 20.70 1.79 -3.36
C ILE A 107 21.29 2.53 -2.16
N ARG A 108 21.89 3.71 -2.39
CA ARG A 108 22.47 4.53 -1.32
C ARG A 108 21.42 5.21 -0.44
N ARG A 109 20.20 5.40 -0.95
CA ARG A 109 19.11 6.04 -0.23
C ARG A 109 18.45 5.04 0.73
N VAL A 110 18.92 5.05 1.97
CA VAL A 110 18.22 4.42 3.08
C VAL A 110 17.14 5.41 3.54
N GLU A 111 15.88 4.97 3.59
CA GLU A 111 14.82 5.79 4.17
C GLU A 111 15.16 6.07 5.64
N SER A 112 15.44 7.34 5.96
CA SER A 112 15.63 7.82 7.32
C SER A 112 14.33 8.33 7.94
N ARG A 113 13.17 7.95 7.39
CA ARG A 113 11.88 8.35 7.97
C ARG A 113 11.72 7.53 9.24
N SER A 114 12.23 8.09 10.35
CA SER A 114 12.03 7.54 11.68
C SER A 114 10.54 7.31 11.86
N ARG A 115 10.14 6.05 12.05
CA ARG A 115 8.74 5.73 12.31
C ARG A 115 8.41 6.36 13.66
N GLN A 116 7.57 7.38 13.65
CA GLN A 116 7.05 7.95 14.89
C GLN A 116 6.04 6.97 15.46
N THR A 117 6.51 6.07 16.31
CA THR A 117 5.71 5.05 16.98
C THR A 117 6.20 4.87 18.41
N ILE A 118 5.26 4.83 19.36
CA ILE A 118 5.51 4.56 20.78
C ILE A 118 5.48 3.05 21.10
N LEU A 119 5.24 2.19 20.11
CA LEU A 119 5.07 0.76 20.34
C LEU A 119 6.33 0.14 20.95
N THR A 120 7.50 0.58 20.52
CA THR A 120 8.78 0.14 21.09
C THR A 120 8.87 0.50 22.56
N ASP A 121 8.55 1.75 22.91
CA ASP A 121 8.57 2.22 24.30
C ASP A 121 7.56 1.46 25.17
N LEU A 122 6.35 1.21 24.65
CA LEU A 122 5.32 0.43 25.34
C LEU A 122 5.75 -1.02 25.58
N LEU A 123 6.45 -1.65 24.63
CA LEU A 123 6.95 -3.02 24.78
C LEU A 123 8.06 -3.10 25.84
N ILE A 124 8.97 -2.14 25.85
CA ILE A 124 10.05 -2.03 26.86
C ILE A 124 9.45 -1.84 28.26
N LEU A 125 8.48 -0.93 28.40
CA LEU A 125 7.79 -0.68 29.67
C LEU A 125 7.04 -1.93 30.17
N ARG A 126 6.42 -2.68 29.25
CA ARG A 126 5.73 -3.94 29.59
C ARG A 126 6.69 -5.02 30.10
N GLU A 127 7.85 -5.19 29.46
CA GLU A 127 8.86 -6.19 29.88
C GLU A 127 9.50 -5.85 31.23
N GLN A 128 9.59 -4.56 31.58
CA GLN A 128 10.19 -4.09 32.82
C GLN A 128 9.26 -4.20 34.05
N GLY A 129 8.01 -4.64 33.88
CA GLY A 129 7.11 -4.96 35.00
C GLY A 129 6.63 -3.76 35.83
N SER A 130 6.78 -2.54 35.35
CA SER A 130 6.26 -1.34 36.01
C SER A 130 4.91 -0.96 35.41
N ALA A 131 3.88 -1.75 35.73
CA ALA A 131 2.49 -1.43 35.34
C ALA A 131 1.87 -0.28 36.16
N GLU A 132 2.60 0.33 37.10
CA GLU A 132 2.07 1.38 37.99
C GLU A 132 2.46 2.82 37.64
N GLU A 133 3.34 3.05 36.66
CA GLU A 133 3.58 4.39 36.14
C GLU A 133 3.52 4.34 34.61
N LEU A 134 2.34 4.61 34.06
CA LEU A 134 2.17 5.02 32.66
C LEU A 134 2.09 6.56 32.66
N PRO A 135 3.23 7.30 32.57
CA PRO A 135 3.20 8.76 32.63
C PRO A 135 2.55 9.35 31.36
N LEU A 136 2.46 8.56 30.29
CA LEU A 136 2.01 8.99 28.96
C LEU A 136 0.50 9.18 28.82
N LEU A 137 -0.33 8.45 29.58
CA LEU A 137 -1.77 8.73 29.63
C LEU A 137 -2.05 10.05 30.35
N THR A 138 -1.23 10.37 31.35
CA THR A 138 -1.30 11.64 32.09
C THR A 138 -0.83 12.81 31.21
N LEU A 139 0.30 12.67 30.51
CA LEU A 139 0.84 13.70 29.61
C LEU A 139 -0.02 13.96 28.37
N ALA A 140 -0.62 12.92 27.76
CA ALA A 140 -1.55 13.11 26.64
C ALA A 140 -2.85 13.80 27.09
N ALA A 141 -3.36 13.46 28.28
CA ALA A 141 -4.53 14.12 28.87
C ALA A 141 -4.24 15.56 29.32
N GLU A 142 -3.00 15.88 29.70
CA GLU A 142 -2.56 17.24 30.04
C GLU A 142 -2.37 18.11 28.79
N ALA A 143 -1.79 17.55 27.71
CA ALA A 143 -1.64 18.24 26.43
C ALA A 143 -2.98 18.58 25.76
N GLU A 144 -4.00 17.71 25.88
CA GLU A 144 -5.37 18.03 25.43
C GLU A 144 -6.03 19.14 26.27
N LYS A 145 -5.76 19.19 27.59
CA LYS A 145 -6.29 20.25 28.47
C LYS A 145 -5.67 21.62 28.22
N GLU A 146 -4.38 21.69 27.88
CA GLU A 146 -3.71 22.95 27.52
C GLU A 146 -4.20 23.51 26.16
N ALA A 147 -4.43 22.65 25.16
CA ALA A 147 -4.97 23.07 23.87
C ALA A 147 -6.41 23.63 23.96
N VAL A 148 -7.23 23.08 24.85
CA VAL A 148 -8.61 23.57 25.09
C VAL A 148 -8.62 24.91 25.86
N ASN A 149 -7.70 25.12 26.80
CA ASN A 149 -7.69 26.35 27.61
C ASN A 149 -7.15 27.57 26.84
N THR A 150 -6.33 27.36 25.81
CA THR A 150 -5.81 28.45 24.96
C THR A 150 -6.86 28.97 23.96
N SER A 151 -7.89 28.17 23.65
CA SER A 151 -9.00 28.56 22.76
C SER A 151 -10.15 29.30 23.48
N ASN A 152 -10.23 29.23 24.81
CA ASN A 152 -11.29 29.86 25.60
C ASN A 152 -10.92 31.25 26.16
N ASN A 153 -9.70 31.73 25.88
CA ASN A 153 -9.19 33.01 26.39
C ASN A 153 -8.85 33.99 25.25
N SER A 154 -9.53 33.86 24.09
CA SER A 154 -9.54 34.80 22.96
C SER A 154 -10.92 35.40 22.77
#